data_AF-F3FW05-F1
#
_entry.id   AF-F3FW05-F1
#
_cell.length_a   1.000
_cell.length_b   1.000
_cell.length_c   1.000
_cell.angle_alpha   90.00
_cell.angle_beta   90.00
_cell.angle_gamma   90.00
#
_symmetry.space_group_name_H-M   'P 1'
#
loop_
_entity.id
_entity.type
_entity.pdbx_description
1 polymer ?
#
loop_
_entity_poly.entity_id
_entity_poly.type
_entity_poly.pdbx_seq_one_letter_code
_entity_poly.pdbx_strand_id
1 'polypeptide(L)'
;DEALAGQLDFWKRTLADAPPLLDMPADRPRPTVQRYVGATFSSTVDGTTLRALNALARQTQGTLFNVLIGALSVLLWRHSGQRYLCIGTPFANRSRPEIEPLIGHF
;
A
#
# COMPACT_ATOMS: atom_id res chain seq x y z
N ASP A 1 21.98 -3.59 -17.17
CA ASP A 1 21.18 -3.39 -18.39
C ASP A 1 20.11 -4.45 -18.64
N GLU A 2 20.41 -5.76 -18.61
CA GLU A 2 19.35 -6.80 -18.75
C GLU A 2 18.43 -6.92 -17.51
N ALA A 3 18.99 -6.84 -16.30
CA ALA A 3 18.22 -6.88 -15.05
C ALA A 3 17.22 -5.71 -14.91
N LEU A 4 17.59 -4.52 -15.39
CA LEU A 4 16.72 -3.34 -15.40
C LEU A 4 15.58 -3.51 -16.41
N ALA A 5 15.89 -4.04 -17.59
CA ALA A 5 14.86 -4.36 -18.59
C ALA A 5 13.85 -5.38 -18.04
N GLY A 6 14.31 -6.42 -17.34
CA GLY A 6 13.44 -7.40 -16.68
C GLY A 6 12.52 -6.79 -15.63
N GLN A 7 13.03 -5.87 -14.79
CA GLN A 7 12.21 -5.17 -13.79
C GLN A 7 11.18 -4.22 -14.42
N LEU A 8 11.57 -3.49 -15.47
CA LEU A 8 10.65 -2.63 -16.20
C LEU A 8 9.52 -3.44 -16.85
N ASP A 9 9.85 -4.56 -17.48
CA ASP A 9 8.88 -5.43 -18.13
C ASP A 9 7.92 -6.08 -17.12
N PHE A 10 8.42 -6.44 -15.93
CA PHE A 10 7.56 -6.87 -14.84
C PHE A 10 6.51 -5.81 -14.50
N TRP A 11 6.92 -4.57 -14.22
CA TRP A 11 5.99 -3.51 -13.84
C TRP A 11 5.01 -3.12 -14.95
N LYS A 12 5.48 -3.07 -16.20
CA LYS A 12 4.59 -2.85 -17.37
C LYS A 12 3.49 -3.89 -17.44
N ARG A 13 3.82 -5.18 -17.25
CA ARG A 13 2.82 -6.25 -17.25
C ARG A 13 1.91 -6.21 -16.02
N THR A 14 2.48 -6.01 -14.84
CA THR A 14 1.72 -5.98 -13.57
C THR A 14 0.71 -4.83 -13.53
N LEU A 15 1.02 -3.69 -14.15
CA LEU A 15 0.20 -2.49 -14.13
C LEU A 15 -0.58 -2.23 -15.43
N ALA A 16 -0.52 -3.14 -16.41
CA ALA A 16 -1.11 -2.94 -17.73
C ALA A 16 -2.61 -2.58 -17.67
N ASP A 17 -3.35 -3.29 -16.82
CA ASP A 17 -4.80 -3.12 -16.62
C ASP A 17 -5.15 -2.53 -15.25
N ALA A 18 -4.17 -1.86 -14.61
CA ALA A 18 -4.40 -1.22 -13.34
C ALA A 18 -5.48 -0.13 -13.48
N PRO A 19 -6.49 -0.10 -12.59
CA PRO A 19 -7.49 0.95 -12.63
C PRO A 19 -6.81 2.31 -12.41
N PRO A 20 -7.09 3.31 -13.25
CA PRO A 20 -6.43 4.61 -13.16
C PRO A 20 -6.86 5.38 -11.91
N LEU A 21 -7.99 5.00 -11.31
CA LEU A 21 -8.57 5.66 -10.17
C LEU A 21 -9.33 4.70 -9.26
N LEU A 22 -9.08 4.84 -7.95
CA LEU A 22 -9.93 4.29 -6.92
C LEU A 22 -11.21 5.14 -6.81
N ASP A 23 -12.36 4.53 -7.08
CA ASP A 23 -13.67 5.17 -7.08
C ASP A 23 -14.33 5.03 -5.70
N MET A 24 -13.99 5.95 -4.79
CA MET A 24 -14.60 6.00 -3.46
C MET A 24 -15.66 7.10 -3.38
N PRO A 25 -16.75 6.89 -2.63
CA PRO A 25 -17.70 7.95 -2.34
C PRO A 25 -16.97 9.09 -1.61
N ALA A 26 -16.97 10.27 -2.22
CA ALA A 26 -16.35 11.47 -1.69
C ALA A 26 -17.42 12.48 -1.28
N ASP A 27 -17.20 13.17 -0.15
CA ASP A 27 -18.14 14.19 0.35
C ASP A 27 -18.24 15.43 -0.56
N ARG A 28 -17.23 15.64 -1.43
CA ARG A 28 -17.14 16.78 -2.35
C ARG A 28 -16.59 16.34 -3.71
N PRO A 29 -16.94 17.05 -4.80
CA PRO A 29 -16.37 16.80 -6.12
C PRO A 29 -14.85 16.92 -6.13
N ARG A 30 -14.19 16.04 -6.89
CA ARG A 30 -12.74 16.09 -7.10
C ARG A 30 -12.36 17.37 -7.88
N PRO A 31 -11.43 18.20 -7.38
CA PRO A 31 -10.96 19.36 -8.14
C PRO A 31 -10.15 18.93 -9.36
N THR A 32 -10.21 19.73 -10.44
CA THR A 32 -9.45 19.48 -11.68
C THR A 32 -7.93 19.62 -11.49
N VAL A 33 -7.51 20.41 -10.51
CA VAL A 33 -6.11 20.56 -10.09
C VAL A 33 -5.99 20.08 -8.66
N GLN A 34 -5.09 19.14 -8.42
CA GLN A 34 -4.85 18.59 -7.09
C GLN A 34 -4.36 19.69 -6.14
N ARG A 35 -4.99 19.78 -4.98
CA ARG A 35 -4.52 20.60 -3.86
C ARG A 35 -3.99 19.65 -2.80
N TYR A 36 -2.83 19.95 -2.21
CA TYR A 36 -2.19 19.11 -1.19
C TYR A 36 -2.69 19.44 0.23
N VAL A 37 -3.96 19.80 0.38
CA VAL A 37 -4.57 20.10 1.68
C VAL A 37 -5.09 18.81 2.29
N GLY A 38 -4.61 18.45 3.48
CA GLY A 38 -4.99 17.21 4.17
C GLY A 38 -5.10 17.39 5.68
N ALA A 39 -5.63 16.36 6.33
CA ALA A 39 -5.72 16.24 7.78
C ALA A 39 -5.37 14.81 8.19
N THR A 40 -4.90 14.63 9.43
CA THR A 40 -4.54 13.32 9.98
C THR A 40 -5.54 12.93 11.06
N PHE A 41 -6.10 11.73 10.94
CA PHE A 41 -6.91 11.11 11.98
C PHE A 41 -6.18 9.87 12.50
N SER A 42 -6.10 9.74 13.82
CA SER A 42 -5.45 8.61 14.47
C SER A 42 -6.49 7.79 15.24
N SER A 43 -6.34 6.48 15.17
CA SER A 43 -7.11 5.51 15.94
C SER A 43 -6.18 4.39 16.41
N THR A 44 -6.55 3.71 17.49
CA THR A 44 -5.78 2.62 18.06
C THR A 44 -6.50 1.30 17.85
N VAL A 45 -5.73 0.25 17.57
CA VAL A 45 -6.21 -1.14 17.59
C VAL A 45 -5.94 -1.69 18.98
N ASP A 46 -6.96 -2.21 19.64
CA ASP A 46 -6.82 -2.76 20.98
C ASP A 46 -5.91 -4.00 20.99
N GLY A 47 -5.35 -4.30 22.17
CA GLY A 47 -4.39 -5.40 22.32
C GLY A 47 -4.96 -6.79 22.00
N THR A 48 -6.27 -7.00 22.16
CA THR A 48 -6.90 -8.28 21.83
C THR A 48 -6.96 -8.46 20.32
N THR A 49 -7.42 -7.44 19.59
CA THR A 49 -7.42 -7.45 18.13
C THR A 49 -6.00 -7.57 17.57
N LEU A 50 -5.03 -6.85 18.12
CA LEU A 50 -3.63 -6.94 17.67
C LEU A 50 -3.05 -8.35 17.84
N ARG A 51 -3.35 -9.04 18.95
CA ARG A 51 -2.92 -10.43 19.15
C ARG A 51 -3.52 -11.37 18.11
N ALA A 52 -4.80 -11.20 17.78
CA ALA A 52 -5.47 -11.99 16.76
C ALA A 52 -4.86 -11.77 15.36
N LEU A 53 -4.59 -10.51 15.00
CA LEU A 53 -3.93 -10.18 13.72
C LEU A 53 -2.53 -10.79 13.61
N ASN A 54 -1.75 -10.77 14.69
CA ASN A 54 -0.43 -11.42 14.71
C ASN A 54 -0.52 -12.95 14.61
N ALA A 55 -1.55 -13.56 15.21
CA ALA A 55 -1.80 -14.99 15.05
C ALA A 55 -2.14 -15.33 13.58
N LEU A 56 -2.97 -14.52 12.92
CA LEU A 56 -3.30 -14.68 11.50
C LEU A 56 -2.07 -14.54 10.60
N ALA A 57 -1.19 -13.56 10.87
CA ALA A 57 0.06 -13.40 10.13
C ALA A 57 0.91 -14.68 10.20
N ARG A 58 1.07 -15.27 11.39
CA ARG A 58 1.80 -16.54 11.57
C ARG A 58 1.14 -17.71 10.83
N GLN A 59 -0.19 -17.83 10.92
CA GLN A 59 -0.94 -18.91 10.24
C GLN A 59 -0.80 -18.86 8.71
N THR A 60 -0.68 -17.66 8.16
CA THR A 60 -0.54 -17.43 6.70
C THR A 60 0.92 -17.36 6.25
N GLN A 61 1.89 -17.65 7.13
CA GLN A 61 3.33 -17.48 6.89
C GLN A 61 3.70 -16.08 6.36
N GLY A 62 2.92 -15.07 6.75
CA GLY A 62 3.11 -13.68 6.37
C GLY A 62 3.55 -12.80 7.53
N THR A 63 3.60 -11.51 7.27
CA THR A 63 3.88 -10.49 8.27
C THR A 63 2.60 -9.79 8.72
N LEU A 64 2.64 -9.09 9.86
CA LEU A 64 1.54 -8.20 10.26
C LEU A 64 1.23 -7.17 9.17
N PHE A 65 2.25 -6.69 8.44
CA PHE A 65 2.07 -5.81 7.29
C PHE A 65 1.20 -6.44 6.21
N ASN A 66 1.44 -7.70 5.82
CA ASN A 66 0.61 -8.40 4.82
C ASN A 66 -0.86 -8.49 5.26
N VAL A 67 -1.09 -8.81 6.54
CA VAL A 67 -2.44 -8.89 7.12
C VAL A 67 -3.13 -7.53 7.08
N LEU A 68 -2.44 -6.46 7.46
CA LEU A 68 -3.00 -5.10 7.47
C LEU A 68 -3.26 -4.58 6.06
N ILE A 69 -2.39 -4.87 5.09
CA ILE A 69 -2.65 -4.56 3.68
C ILE A 69 -3.87 -5.34 3.18
N GLY A 70 -4.02 -6.61 3.55
CA GLY A 70 -5.23 -7.39 3.24
C GLY A 70 -6.49 -6.76 3.83
N ALA A 71 -6.45 -6.35 5.10
CA ALA A 71 -7.56 -5.68 5.76
C ALA A 71 -7.91 -4.34 5.09
N LEU A 72 -6.90 -3.55 4.69
CA LEU A 72 -7.08 -2.32 3.93
C LEU A 72 -7.71 -2.61 2.56
N SER A 73 -7.23 -3.62 1.82
CA SER A 73 -7.82 -4.03 0.54
C SER A 73 -9.30 -4.39 0.67
N VAL A 74 -9.67 -5.13 1.72
CA VAL A 74 -11.08 -5.44 2.01
C VAL A 74 -11.87 -4.17 2.32
N LEU A 75 -11.32 -3.25 3.11
CA LEU A 75 -11.97 -1.96 3.40
C LEU A 75 -12.23 -1.16 2.12
N LEU A 76 -11.21 -1.02 1.27
CA LEU A 76 -11.30 -0.27 0.01
C LEU A 76 -12.30 -0.92 -0.96
N TRP A 77 -12.25 -2.25 -1.09
CA TRP A 77 -13.22 -2.99 -1.91
C TRP A 77 -14.65 -2.77 -1.42
N ARG A 78 -14.90 -2.82 -0.10
CA ARG A 78 -16.25 -2.62 0.46
C ARG A 78 -16.81 -1.23 0.21
N HIS A 79 -15.97 -0.20 0.14
CA HIS A 79 -16.40 1.18 -0.06
C HIS A 79 -16.46 1.60 -1.53
N SER A 80 -15.60 1.04 -2.38
CA SER A 80 -15.54 1.37 -3.81
C SER A 80 -16.31 0.41 -4.72
N GLY A 81 -16.56 -0.84 -4.26
CA GLY A 81 -17.03 -1.93 -5.10
C GLY A 81 -15.98 -2.46 -6.09
N GLN A 82 -14.78 -1.87 -6.15
CA GLN A 82 -13.73 -2.24 -7.10
C GLN A 82 -12.95 -3.47 -6.64
N ARG A 83 -12.86 -4.48 -7.51
CA ARG A 83 -12.13 -5.74 -7.24
C ARG A 83 -10.63 -5.64 -7.47
N TYR A 84 -10.23 -4.79 -8.43
CA TYR A 84 -8.83 -4.51 -8.72
C TYR A 84 -8.44 -3.22 -8.00
N LEU A 85 -7.39 -3.29 -7.18
CA LEU A 85 -6.95 -2.20 -6.33
C LEU A 85 -5.44 -2.01 -6.49
N CYS A 86 -5.00 -0.76 -6.60
CA CYS A 86 -3.60 -0.39 -6.56
C CYS A 86 -3.31 0.31 -5.23
N ILE A 87 -2.52 -0.33 -4.37
CA ILE A 87 -2.11 0.21 -3.07
C ILE A 87 -0.60 0.48 -3.12
N GLY A 88 -0.23 1.75 -3.00
CA GLY A 88 1.17 2.16 -2.93
C GLY A 88 1.76 1.86 -1.55
N THR A 89 2.94 1.24 -1.52
CA THR A 89 3.66 0.92 -0.27
C THR A 89 5.08 1.46 -0.38
N PRO A 90 5.49 2.43 0.45
CA PRO A 90 6.86 2.91 0.42
C PRO A 90 7.82 1.82 0.90
N PHE A 91 8.98 1.74 0.27
CA PHE A 91 10.08 0.87 0.69
C PHE A 91 11.29 1.74 1.06
N ALA A 92 11.99 1.41 2.14
CA ALA A 92 13.11 2.23 2.62
C ALA A 92 14.28 2.30 1.64
N ASN A 93 14.37 1.34 0.71
CA ASN A 93 15.41 1.21 -0.31
C ASN A 93 16.86 1.22 0.22
N ARG A 94 17.04 0.82 1.48
CA ARG A 94 18.34 0.66 2.15
C ARG A 94 18.72 -0.80 2.30
N SER A 95 18.76 -1.52 1.18
CA SER A 95 19.00 -2.98 1.18
C SER A 95 20.48 -3.37 1.31
N ARG A 96 21.39 -2.39 1.33
CA ARG A 96 22.84 -2.62 1.50
C ARG A 96 23.34 -1.98 2.80
N PRO A 97 24.16 -2.67 3.61
CA PRO A 97 24.62 -2.15 4.89
C PRO A 97 25.32 -0.79 4.80
N GLU A 98 26.00 -0.51 3.68
CA GLU A 98 26.77 0.72 3.50
C GLU A 98 25.88 1.96 3.37
N ILE A 99 24.62 1.79 2.94
CA ILE A 99 23.66 2.89 2.76
C ILE A 99 22.66 3.03 3.91
N GLU A 100 22.59 2.03 4.81
CA GLU A 100 21.74 2.07 6.00
C GLU A 100 21.96 3.32 6.88
N PRO A 101 23.21 3.74 7.21
CA PRO A 101 23.42 4.88 8.11
C PRO A 101 23.35 6.24 7.41
N LEU A 102 23.17 6.28 6.09
CA LEU A 102 23.30 7.52 5.32
C LEU A 102 22.05 8.40 5.41
N ILE A 103 22.28 9.72 5.37
CA ILE A 103 21.23 10.74 5.19
C ILE A 103 21.10 11.01 3.69
N GLY A 104 19.89 10.87 3.15
CA GLY A 104 19.64 11.02 1.72
C GLY A 104 18.25 10.55 1.31
N HIS A 105 17.92 10.78 0.04
CA HIS A 105 16.74 10.23 -0.62
C HIS A 105 17.14 8.92 -1.31
N PHE A 106 16.54 7.81 -0.87
CA PHE A 106 16.84 6.46 -1.31
C PHE A 106 15.58 5.84 -1.89
#